data_AF-A0A453CTU8-F1
#
_entry.id   AF-A0A453CTU8-F1
#
_cell.length_a   1.000
_cell.length_b   1.000
_cell.length_c   1.000
_cell.angle_alpha   90.00
_cell.angle_beta   90.00
_cell.angle_gamma   90.00
#
_symmetry.space_group_name_H-M   'P 1'
#
loop_
_entity.id
_entity.type
_entity.pdbx_description
1 polymer ?
#
loop_
_entity_poly.entity_id
_entity_poly.type
_entity_poly.pdbx_seq_one_letter_code
_entity_poly.pdbx_strand_id
1 'polypeptide(L)'
;MDYFDNLKGKERFTEQGDALVFESEIDKVYLDTPPKIAIIDHEKKRTFVLRKDGLPDAVVWNPWERRSKTILDFGDEEYKHMLCVEPAAVEKPITLKPGEEWKGRLELSAVPSSYYSGQLDPDKVLHG
;
A
#
# COMPACT_ATOMS: atom_id res chain seq x y z
N MET A 1 12.61 -2.93 4.07
CA MET A 1 11.33 -3.43 4.61
C MET A 1 11.05 -4.82 4.05
N ASP A 2 10.69 -5.78 4.89
CA ASP A 2 10.41 -7.13 4.42
C ASP A 2 9.03 -7.23 3.75
N TYR A 3 8.90 -8.12 2.78
CA TYR A 3 7.62 -8.41 2.11
C TYR A 3 7.52 -9.86 1.63
N PHE A 4 6.29 -10.35 1.49
CA PHE A 4 5.97 -11.55 0.71
C PHE A 4 5.58 -11.17 -0.72
N ASP A 5 6.09 -11.89 -1.71
CA ASP A 5 5.76 -11.67 -3.13
C ASP A 5 4.80 -12.75 -3.64
N ASN A 6 3.54 -12.40 -3.86
CA ASN A 6 2.53 -13.35 -4.35
C ASN A 6 2.81 -13.80 -5.80
N LEU A 7 3.56 -13.02 -6.58
CA LEU A 7 3.98 -13.41 -7.94
C LEU A 7 5.12 -14.44 -7.93
N LYS A 8 5.80 -14.59 -6.79
CA LYS A 8 6.88 -15.56 -6.56
C LYS A 8 6.51 -16.59 -5.48
N GLY A 9 5.26 -17.02 -5.46
CA GLY A 9 4.82 -18.10 -4.58
C GLY A 9 4.90 -17.75 -3.08
N LYS A 10 4.75 -16.48 -2.71
CA LYS A 10 4.86 -15.95 -1.33
C LYS A 10 6.24 -16.09 -0.70
N GLU A 11 7.29 -16.14 -1.52
CA GLU A 11 8.65 -16.03 -1.03
C GLU A 11 8.88 -14.67 -0.33
N ARG A 12 9.74 -14.69 0.70
CA ARG A 12 10.08 -13.50 1.49
C ARG A 12 11.31 -12.80 0.90
N PHE A 13 11.20 -11.49 0.76
CA PHE A 13 12.27 -10.61 0.28
C PHE A 13 12.37 -9.37 1.16
N THR A 14 13.41 -8.56 0.92
CA THR A 14 13.61 -7.27 1.58
C THR A 14 13.73 -6.16 0.53
N GLU A 15 12.85 -5.17 0.64
CA GLU A 15 12.89 -3.92 -0.12
C GLU A 15 13.93 -2.96 0.48
N GLN A 16 14.74 -2.33 -0.37
CA GLN A 16 15.86 -1.46 0.04
C GLN A 16 15.61 0.02 -0.27
N GLY A 17 14.65 0.34 -1.14
CA GLY A 17 14.33 1.72 -1.52
C GLY A 17 13.51 2.47 -0.46
N ASP A 18 13.66 3.80 -0.44
CA ASP A 18 12.86 4.69 0.41
C ASP A 18 11.43 4.89 -0.10
N ALA A 19 11.18 4.57 -1.37
CA ALA A 19 9.88 4.67 -2.02
C ALA A 19 9.68 3.54 -3.03
N LEU A 20 8.42 3.14 -3.22
CA LEU A 20 8.02 2.19 -4.24
C LEU A 20 7.64 2.93 -5.51
N VAL A 21 8.19 2.48 -6.64
CA VAL A 21 7.78 2.90 -7.99
C VAL A 21 7.27 1.67 -8.72
N PHE A 22 6.17 1.84 -9.46
CA PHE A 22 5.48 0.74 -10.12
C PHE A 22 5.76 0.79 -11.63
N GLU A 23 6.49 -0.22 -12.13
CA GLU A 23 6.84 -0.34 -13.56
C GLU A 23 6.34 -1.67 -14.16
N SER A 24 5.70 -2.50 -13.35
CA SER A 24 5.19 -3.82 -13.71
C SER A 24 4.11 -4.28 -12.73
N GLU A 25 3.54 -5.47 -12.98
CA GLU A 25 2.61 -6.13 -12.07
C GLU A 25 3.21 -6.22 -10.66
N ILE A 26 2.41 -5.84 -9.66
CA ILE A 26 2.79 -5.92 -8.26
C ILE A 26 1.67 -6.61 -7.48
N ASP A 27 2.07 -7.56 -6.64
CA ASP A 27 1.19 -8.30 -5.75
C ASP A 27 2.02 -8.68 -4.51
N LYS A 28 2.28 -7.69 -3.65
CA LYS A 28 3.21 -7.81 -2.51
C LYS A 28 2.52 -7.52 -1.20
N VAL A 29 2.91 -8.23 -0.14
CA VAL A 29 2.51 -7.96 1.24
C VAL A 29 3.71 -7.45 2.01
N TYR A 30 3.78 -6.16 2.27
CA TYR A 30 4.80 -5.54 3.10
C TYR A 30 4.51 -5.76 4.57
N LEU A 31 5.52 -6.19 5.31
CA LEU A 31 5.41 -6.66 6.69
C LEU A 31 5.77 -5.54 7.66
N ASP A 32 5.07 -5.51 8.79
CA ASP A 32 5.32 -4.56 9.91
C ASP A 32 5.47 -3.10 9.41
N THR A 33 4.51 -2.69 8.60
CA THR A 33 4.52 -1.39 7.94
C THR A 33 4.15 -0.26 8.90
N PRO A 34 4.73 0.94 8.75
CA PRO A 34 4.34 2.11 9.54
C PRO A 34 2.84 2.36 9.49
N PRO A 35 2.24 2.91 10.56
CA PRO A 35 0.81 3.19 10.62
C PRO A 35 0.36 4.26 9.62
N LYS A 36 1.27 5.00 9.00
CA LYS A 36 1.00 6.02 7.99
C LYS A 36 1.70 5.65 6.69
N ILE A 37 0.94 5.60 5.60
CA ILE A 37 1.43 5.30 4.24
C ILE A 37 1.04 6.48 3.34
N ALA A 38 2.01 7.00 2.60
CA ALA A 38 1.80 8.07 1.63
C ALA A 38 1.85 7.50 0.21
N ILE A 39 0.86 7.83 -0.62
CA ILE A 39 0.77 7.47 -2.03
C ILE A 39 0.84 8.76 -2.82
N ILE A 40 1.91 8.95 -3.59
CA ILE A 40 2.20 10.20 -4.28
C ILE A 40 1.78 10.07 -5.74
N ASP A 41 0.77 10.85 -6.13
CA ASP A 41 0.31 10.98 -7.51
C ASP A 41 0.91 12.27 -8.08
N HIS A 42 2.09 12.13 -8.68
CA HIS A 42 2.85 13.25 -9.25
C HIS A 42 2.10 13.95 -10.38
N GLU A 43 1.39 13.19 -11.23
CA GLU A 43 0.63 13.73 -12.36
C GLU A 43 -0.48 14.66 -11.87
N LYS A 44 -1.27 14.22 -10.88
CA LYS A 44 -2.38 15.00 -10.33
C LYS A 44 -1.98 15.89 -9.15
N LYS A 45 -0.68 15.97 -8.84
CA LYS A 45 -0.10 16.81 -7.77
C LYS A 45 -0.79 16.64 -6.42
N ARG A 46 -1.15 15.40 -6.09
CA ARG A 46 -1.85 15.07 -4.84
C ARG A 46 -1.16 13.91 -4.13
N THR A 47 -1.33 13.86 -2.82
CA THR A 47 -0.89 12.74 -2.01
C THR A 47 -2.09 12.16 -1.28
N PHE A 48 -2.31 10.85 -1.42
CA PHE A 48 -3.20 10.13 -0.54
C PHE A 48 -2.42 9.72 0.70
N VAL A 49 -3.00 9.99 1.87
CA VAL A 49 -2.46 9.57 3.15
C VAL A 49 -3.41 8.55 3.74
N LEU A 50 -2.90 7.33 3.87
CA LEU A 50 -3.56 6.23 4.53
C LEU A 50 -3.02 6.14 5.95
N ARG A 51 -3.92 6.12 6.94
CA ARG A 51 -3.58 5.79 8.33
C ARG A 51 -4.24 4.48 8.71
N LYS A 52 -3.49 3.57 9.32
CA LYS A 52 -3.96 2.26 9.77
C LYS A 52 -3.67 2.02 11.24
N ASP A 53 -4.62 1.34 11.90
CA ASP A 53 -4.50 0.88 13.27
C ASP A 53 -5.02 -0.56 13.39
N GLY A 54 -4.41 -1.36 14.27
CA GLY A 54 -4.70 -2.78 14.45
C GLY A 54 -4.30 -3.70 13.28
N LEU A 55 -3.72 -3.15 12.21
CA LEU A 55 -3.35 -3.83 10.97
C LEU A 55 -1.85 -3.63 10.70
N PRO A 56 -0.98 -4.59 11.03
CA PRO A 56 0.48 -4.41 10.97
C PRO A 56 1.03 -4.39 9.54
N ASP A 57 0.43 -5.11 8.61
CA ASP A 57 0.94 -5.31 7.26
C ASP A 57 0.25 -4.38 6.25
N ALA A 58 0.78 -4.28 5.03
CA ALA A 58 0.12 -3.61 3.92
C ALA A 58 0.28 -4.40 2.62
N VAL A 59 -0.83 -4.71 1.95
CA VAL A 59 -0.82 -5.25 0.60
C VAL A 59 -0.72 -4.09 -0.39
N VAL A 60 0.14 -4.24 -1.39
CA VAL A 60 0.23 -3.33 -2.53
C VAL A 60 0.01 -4.13 -3.80
N TRP A 61 -1.04 -3.75 -4.54
CA TRP A 61 -1.48 -4.51 -5.71
C TRP A 61 -1.84 -3.62 -6.90
N ASN A 62 -1.35 -4.02 -8.07
CA ASN A 62 -1.78 -3.53 -9.38
C ASN A 62 -1.58 -4.67 -10.40
N PRO A 63 -2.63 -5.06 -11.15
CA PRO A 63 -2.59 -6.22 -12.05
C PRO A 63 -1.72 -6.00 -13.31
N TRP A 64 -1.45 -4.75 -13.65
CA TRP A 64 -0.79 -4.37 -14.90
C TRP A 64 -1.51 -4.90 -16.15
N GLU A 65 -0.93 -4.67 -17.32
CA GLU A 65 -1.59 -4.89 -18.62
C GLU A 65 -2.06 -6.34 -18.81
N ARG A 66 -1.17 -7.32 -18.58
CA ARG A 66 -1.47 -8.73 -18.91
C ARG A 66 -2.56 -9.30 -18.01
N ARG A 67 -2.50 -9.05 -16.70
CA ARG A 67 -3.46 -9.63 -15.76
C ARG A 67 -4.80 -8.92 -15.82
N SER A 68 -4.84 -7.61 -16.12
CA SER A 68 -6.09 -6.86 -16.29
C SER A 68 -7.02 -7.51 -17.31
N LYS A 69 -6.48 -7.89 -18.47
CA LYS A 69 -7.20 -8.57 -19.56
C LYS A 69 -7.79 -9.94 -19.19
N THR A 70 -7.43 -10.48 -18.04
CA THR A 70 -7.92 -11.79 -17.54
C THR A 70 -9.00 -11.68 -16.48
N ILE A 71 -9.24 -10.47 -15.95
CA ILE A 71 -10.21 -10.22 -14.89
C ILE A 71 -11.52 -9.79 -15.56
N LEU A 72 -12.54 -10.66 -15.51
CA LEU A 72 -13.77 -10.52 -16.30
C LEU A 72 -14.55 -9.23 -16.01
N ASP A 73 -14.46 -8.71 -14.79
CA ASP A 73 -15.16 -7.53 -14.30
C ASP A 73 -14.25 -6.29 -14.20
N PHE A 74 -13.09 -6.31 -14.85
CA PHE A 74 -12.12 -5.21 -14.84
C PHE A 74 -11.71 -4.85 -16.27
N GLY A 75 -11.75 -3.56 -16.59
CA GLY A 75 -11.40 -3.08 -17.93
C GLY A 75 -9.92 -3.22 -18.24
N ASP A 76 -9.58 -3.51 -19.51
CA ASP A 76 -8.21 -3.75 -19.99
C ASP A 76 -7.19 -2.68 -19.56
N GLU A 77 -7.64 -1.43 -19.44
CA GLU A 77 -6.80 -0.25 -19.14
C GLU A 77 -7.05 0.34 -17.74
N GLU A 78 -7.95 -0.24 -16.93
CA GLU A 78 -8.31 0.31 -15.62
C GLU A 78 -7.15 0.29 -14.63
N TYR A 79 -6.17 -0.60 -14.82
CA TYR A 79 -4.96 -0.67 -14.01
C TYR A 79 -4.15 0.63 -14.03
N LYS A 80 -4.27 1.46 -15.08
CA LYS A 80 -3.58 2.75 -15.19
C LYS A 80 -4.14 3.80 -14.23
N HIS A 81 -5.33 3.58 -13.69
CA HIS A 81 -6.07 4.57 -12.90
C HIS A 81 -6.31 4.12 -11.47
N MET A 82 -5.71 3.01 -11.06
CA MET A 82 -5.88 2.46 -9.73
C MET A 82 -4.57 1.94 -9.14
N LEU A 83 -4.51 1.91 -7.82
CA LEU A 83 -3.51 1.20 -7.04
C LEU A 83 -4.21 0.75 -5.76
N CYS A 84 -4.10 -0.54 -5.43
CA CYS A 84 -4.56 -1.03 -4.14
C CYS A 84 -3.44 -0.87 -3.12
N VAL A 85 -3.76 -0.21 -2.00
CA VAL A 85 -2.93 -0.16 -0.80
C VAL A 85 -3.83 -0.51 0.38
N GLU A 86 -3.68 -1.72 0.90
CA GLU A 86 -4.65 -2.34 1.79
C GLU A 86 -3.98 -2.67 3.12
N PRO A 87 -4.39 -2.03 4.23
CA PRO A 87 -3.95 -2.43 5.57
C PRO A 87 -4.40 -3.85 5.88
N ALA A 88 -3.49 -4.67 6.38
CA ALA A 88 -3.72 -6.08 6.54
C ALA A 88 -3.08 -6.64 7.82
N ALA A 89 -3.43 -7.87 8.16
CA ALA A 89 -2.76 -8.71 9.16
C ALA A 89 -2.56 -10.09 8.54
N VAL A 90 -1.41 -10.29 7.89
CA VAL A 90 -1.14 -11.45 7.03
C VAL A 90 -0.04 -12.32 7.60
N GLU A 91 1.08 -11.75 8.04
CA GLU A 91 2.21 -12.54 8.56
C GLU A 91 1.83 -13.26 9.86
N LYS A 92 1.19 -12.53 10.76
CA LYS A 92 0.80 -13.01 12.09
C LYS A 92 -0.72 -13.05 12.19
N PRO A 93 -1.33 -14.23 12.27
CA PRO A 93 -2.77 -14.35 12.46
C PRO A 93 -3.21 -13.68 13.76
N ILE A 94 -4.27 -12.89 13.68
CA ILE A 94 -4.95 -12.37 14.88
C ILE A 94 -5.75 -13.53 15.51
N THR A 95 -5.41 -13.89 16.74
CA THR A 95 -6.08 -14.95 17.49
C THR A 95 -6.84 -14.34 18.67
N LEU A 96 -8.13 -14.63 18.79
CA LEU A 96 -8.98 -14.16 19.88
C LEU A 96 -9.45 -15.32 20.76
N LYS A 97 -9.40 -15.12 22.06
CA LYS A 97 -10.03 -15.99 23.07
C LYS A 97 -11.49 -15.60 23.29
N PRO A 98 -12.31 -16.45 23.94
CA PRO A 98 -13.68 -16.09 24.28
C PRO A 98 -13.76 -14.77 25.04
N GLY A 99 -14.55 -13.83 24.50
CA GLY A 99 -14.74 -12.50 25.08
C GLY A 99 -13.71 -11.44 24.65
N GLU A 100 -12.69 -11.79 23.86
CA GLU A 100 -11.77 -10.80 23.29
C GLU A 100 -12.32 -10.18 22.00
N GLU A 101 -11.92 -8.94 21.74
CA GLU A 101 -12.25 -8.19 20.52
C GLU A 101 -10.97 -7.77 19.81
N TRP A 102 -11.03 -7.73 18.47
CA TRP A 102 -10.03 -7.07 17.66
C TRP A 102 -10.70 -6.00 16.79
N LYS A 103 -9.98 -4.89 16.58
CA LYS A 103 -10.42 -3.78 15.75
C LYS A 103 -9.31 -3.41 14.78
N GLY A 104 -9.64 -3.36 13.49
CA GLY A 104 -8.83 -2.75 12.46
C GLY A 104 -9.46 -1.42 12.04
N ARG A 105 -8.63 -0.43 11.73
CA ARG A 105 -9.08 0.87 11.24
C ARG A 105 -8.24 1.30 10.06
N LEU A 106 -8.89 1.84 9.04
CA LEU A 106 -8.29 2.59 7.96
C LEU A 106 -8.93 3.97 7.91
N GLU A 107 -8.10 5.00 7.81
CA GLU A 107 -8.50 6.33 7.40
C GLU A 107 -7.79 6.68 6.10
N LEU A 108 -8.53 7.23 5.15
CA LEU A 108 -7.99 7.71 3.88
C LEU A 108 -8.26 9.21 3.76
N SER A 109 -7.22 9.97 3.44
CA SER A 109 -7.32 11.40 3.17
C SER A 109 -6.54 11.76 1.91
N ALA A 110 -6.99 12.80 1.21
CA ALA A 110 -6.26 13.38 0.10
C ALA A 110 -5.78 14.78 0.51
N VAL A 111 -4.49 15.04 0.35
CA VAL A 111 -3.87 16.34 0.61
C VAL A 111 -3.17 16.85 -0.65
N PRO A 112 -3.05 18.17 -0.84
CA PRO A 112 -2.16 18.73 -1.85
C PRO A 112 -0.75 18.18 -1.64
N SER A 113 -0.08 17.78 -2.71
CA SER A 113 1.27 17.27 -2.58
C SER A 113 2.25 18.42 -2.30
N SER A 114 2.89 18.42 -1.12
CA SER A 114 3.99 19.34 -0.80
C SER A 114 5.25 19.08 -1.66
N TYR A 115 5.31 17.95 -2.38
CA TYR A 115 6.40 17.61 -3.30
C TYR A 115 6.59 18.62 -4.45
N TYR A 116 5.66 19.57 -4.65
CA TYR A 116 5.79 20.63 -5.66
C TYR A 116 6.57 21.87 -5.17
N SER A 117 6.79 22.06 -3.86
CA SER A 117 7.48 23.27 -3.34
C SER A 117 9.01 23.18 -3.34
N GLY A 118 9.60 22.05 -3.76
CA GLY A 118 11.05 21.83 -3.73
C GLY A 118 11.65 21.61 -2.34
N GLN A 119 10.83 21.53 -1.29
CA GLN A 119 11.26 21.16 0.06
C GLN A 119 10.82 19.73 0.36
N LEU A 120 11.74 18.79 0.15
CA LEU A 120 11.64 17.45 0.74
C LEU A 120 11.79 17.61 2.25
N ASP A 121 10.68 17.59 2.98
CA ASP A 121 10.68 17.47 4.43
C ASP A 121 9.87 16.22 4.82
N PRO A 122 10.54 15.05 4.93
CA PRO A 122 9.92 13.79 5.33
C PRO A 122 9.20 13.91 6.68
N ASP A 123 9.69 14.76 7.58
CA ASP A 123 9.14 14.93 8.93
C ASP A 123 7.78 15.63 8.89
N LYS A 124 7.57 16.59 7.98
CA LYS A 124 6.25 17.19 7.77
C LYS A 124 5.22 16.22 7.19
N VAL A 125 5.66 15.29 6.34
CA VAL A 125 4.79 14.27 5.76
C VAL A 125 4.41 13.22 6.79
N LEU A 126 5.28 12.90 7.75
CA LEU A 126 5.00 11.91 8.78
C LEU A 126 4.27 12.50 10.00
N HIS A 127 4.59 13.73 10.40
CA HIS A 127 4.09 14.35 11.64
C HIS A 127 2.99 15.41 11.45
N GLY A 128 2.63 15.75 10.20
CA GLY A 128 1.46 16.57 9.85
C GLY A 128 0.13 15.82 9.80
#